data_AF-A0ABD0M8J6-F1
#
_entry.id   AF-A0ABD0M8J6-F1
#
_cell.length_a   1.000
_cell.length_b   1.000
_cell.length_c   1.000
_cell.angle_alpha   90.00
_cell.angle_beta   90.00
_cell.angle_gamma   90.00
#
_symmetry.space_group_name_H-M   'P 1'
#
loop_
_entity.id
_entity.type
_entity.pdbx_description
1 polymer ?
#
loop_
_entity_poly.entity_id
_entity_poly.type
_entity_poly.pdbx_seq_one_letter_code
_entity_poly.pdbx_strand_id
1 'polypeptide(L)'
;MKPVWNTAIKLAHNLSRGSAHQCPQFPRNFPVHDSFFPCDWRSTVPPSCNHRLRAQLSCSGSSVDILYEWVSADTPPAAYSFSDECLRRVTKERCSEDKDLIPKLVHFVTFRGREMPFYSFLAVLSTVRFVQPCLVLFHADSLPSGLYWDTLLRMVSNIVHVNRTAPTVIFGHKVEVVEHQADIARLEAVKTFGGLYIDTDYLVLNPIDNLRNYTVVMGNTIPNYNYANGVFMGRAGAEFFDLWYHGYRTFSDSVWGYHSTILPYELHKQFPNVPFHAVDTFMRPYFKDIGEKFFKKLFDWEGKHGIHLYVRLFKKYFSGLMDFERQNSSLGLVSRHILFGDRQACFGGLDATNKLARMETK
;
A
#
# COMPACT_ATOMS: atom_id res chain seq x y z
N MET A 1 9.90 -37.10 -5.39
CA MET A 1 9.85 -37.03 -3.92
C MET A 1 9.12 -35.76 -3.54
N LYS A 2 7.85 -35.88 -3.11
CA LYS A 2 6.99 -34.74 -2.73
C LYS A 2 7.43 -34.22 -1.35
N PRO A 3 7.66 -32.91 -1.12
CA PRO A 3 7.80 -32.41 0.23
C PRO A 3 6.42 -32.24 0.87
N VAL A 4 6.37 -32.66 2.12
CA VAL A 4 5.21 -32.70 3.01
C VAL A 4 4.82 -31.27 3.41
N TRP A 5 3.82 -30.69 2.76
CA TRP A 5 3.26 -29.38 3.13
C TRP A 5 1.90 -29.51 3.82
N ASN A 6 1.89 -30.27 4.92
CA ASN A 6 0.76 -30.32 5.87
C ASN A 6 1.04 -29.54 7.17
N THR A 7 2.05 -28.67 7.16
CA THR A 7 2.50 -27.96 8.38
C THR A 7 2.04 -26.49 8.44
N ALA A 8 1.61 -25.89 7.33
CA ALA A 8 1.12 -24.50 7.33
C ALA A 8 -0.29 -24.34 7.94
N ILE A 9 -1.16 -25.35 7.78
CA ILE A 9 -2.50 -25.37 8.40
C ILE A 9 -2.40 -25.50 9.94
N LYS A 10 -1.29 -26.05 10.46
CA LYS A 10 -1.03 -26.12 11.91
C LYS A 10 -0.47 -24.84 12.53
N LEU A 11 0.06 -23.90 11.75
CA LEU A 11 0.49 -22.60 12.28
C LEU A 11 -0.66 -21.61 12.45
N ALA A 12 -1.71 -21.70 11.63
CA ALA A 12 -2.97 -20.99 11.89
C ALA A 12 -3.75 -21.60 13.07
N HIS A 13 -3.68 -22.92 13.27
CA HIS A 13 -4.29 -23.56 14.44
C HIS A 13 -3.47 -23.42 15.74
N ASN A 14 -2.18 -23.06 15.69
CA ASN A 14 -1.39 -22.71 16.88
C ASN A 14 -1.39 -21.20 17.22
N LEU A 15 -2.17 -20.37 16.51
CA LEU A 15 -2.63 -19.07 17.03
C LEU A 15 -3.62 -19.22 18.20
N SER A 16 -3.87 -20.44 18.70
CA SER A 16 -4.86 -20.73 19.73
C SER A 16 -4.30 -21.20 21.09
N ARG A 17 -2.98 -21.19 21.34
CA ARG A 17 -2.42 -21.46 22.70
C ARG A 17 -1.18 -20.64 23.07
N GLY A 18 -1.19 -19.34 22.77
CA GLY A 18 -0.17 -18.38 23.24
C GLY A 18 -0.82 -17.18 23.92
N SER A 19 -1.29 -17.33 25.16
CA SER A 19 -2.04 -16.34 25.97
C SER A 19 -3.35 -15.85 25.31
N ALA A 20 -4.47 -15.94 26.01
CA ALA A 20 -5.81 -15.83 25.43
C ALA A 20 -6.18 -14.44 24.82
N HIS A 21 -5.25 -13.49 24.65
CA HIS A 21 -5.56 -12.07 24.41
C HIS A 21 -4.70 -11.40 23.32
N GLN A 22 -3.82 -12.10 22.59
CA GLN A 22 -2.95 -11.53 21.55
C GLN A 22 -3.58 -11.55 20.14
N CYS A 23 -3.41 -10.48 19.38
CA CYS A 23 -3.92 -10.35 18.01
C CYS A 23 -3.07 -11.11 16.99
N PRO A 24 -3.70 -11.68 15.94
CA PRO A 24 -2.97 -12.33 14.85
C PRO A 24 -2.04 -11.31 14.17
N GLN A 25 -0.84 -11.75 13.78
CA GLN A 25 0.16 -10.88 13.16
C GLN A 25 0.31 -11.22 11.68
N PHE A 26 0.38 -10.20 10.83
CA PHE A 26 0.83 -10.37 9.46
C PHE A 26 2.32 -10.78 9.50
N PRO A 27 2.68 -11.98 9.00
CA PRO A 27 4.06 -12.42 9.05
C PRO A 27 4.92 -11.53 8.14
N ARG A 28 6.09 -11.13 8.64
CA ARG A 28 7.00 -10.23 7.91
C ARG A 28 7.54 -10.84 6.62
N ASN A 29 7.68 -12.17 6.61
CA ASN A 29 8.09 -12.95 5.44
C ASN A 29 6.97 -13.94 5.14
N PHE A 30 6.16 -13.64 4.13
CA PHE A 30 5.02 -14.46 3.77
C PHE A 30 5.17 -14.97 2.34
N PRO A 31 5.06 -16.29 2.08
CA PRO A 31 4.98 -16.78 0.72
C PRO A 31 3.79 -16.13 0.02
N VAL A 32 4.04 -15.52 -1.13
CA VAL A 32 3.08 -14.67 -1.84
C VAL A 32 1.78 -15.40 -2.22
N HIS A 33 1.77 -16.72 -2.20
CA HIS A 33 0.62 -17.57 -2.55
C HIS A 33 -0.06 -18.26 -1.36
N ASP A 34 0.42 -18.06 -0.13
CA ASP A 34 -0.20 -18.71 1.04
C ASP A 34 -1.50 -18.00 1.44
N SER A 35 -2.44 -18.76 2.02
CA SER A 35 -3.68 -18.17 2.55
C SER A 35 -3.37 -17.35 3.78
N PHE A 36 -3.77 -16.07 3.77
CA PHE A 36 -3.56 -15.20 4.93
C PHE A 36 -4.72 -15.31 5.92
N PHE A 37 -5.96 -15.25 5.42
CA PHE A 37 -7.16 -15.49 6.22
C PHE A 37 -7.78 -16.86 5.92
N PRO A 38 -8.45 -17.50 6.88
CA PRO A 38 -9.31 -18.64 6.61
C PRO A 38 -10.63 -18.19 5.94
N CYS A 39 -11.32 -19.12 5.26
CA CYS A 39 -12.54 -18.80 4.49
C CYS A 39 -13.76 -18.37 5.32
N ASP A 40 -13.74 -18.63 6.62
CA ASP A 40 -14.75 -18.17 7.57
C ASP A 40 -14.46 -16.75 8.10
N TRP A 41 -13.29 -16.19 7.83
CA TRP A 41 -12.98 -14.80 8.12
C TRP A 41 -13.92 -13.88 7.36
N ARG A 42 -14.34 -12.80 8.03
CA ARG A 42 -15.20 -11.77 7.45
C ARG A 42 -14.58 -10.43 7.69
N SER A 43 -14.58 -9.59 6.65
CA SER A 43 -14.10 -8.21 6.73
C SER A 43 -14.90 -7.37 7.73
N THR A 44 -16.11 -7.82 8.07
CA THR A 44 -17.03 -7.18 9.00
C THR A 44 -16.84 -7.60 10.47
N VAL A 45 -15.97 -8.58 10.76
CA VAL A 45 -15.75 -9.11 12.10
C VAL A 45 -14.26 -9.02 12.43
N PRO A 46 -13.83 -8.07 13.27
CA PRO A 46 -12.42 -7.91 13.61
C PRO A 46 -11.96 -9.10 14.46
N PRO A 47 -10.67 -9.48 14.44
CA PRO A 47 -10.14 -10.53 15.31
C PRO A 47 -10.44 -10.22 16.78
N SER A 48 -11.01 -11.18 17.50
CA SER A 48 -11.26 -11.09 18.94
C SER A 48 -9.94 -11.21 19.70
N CYS A 49 -9.35 -10.07 20.05
CA CYS A 49 -8.08 -9.95 20.77
C CYS A 49 -8.00 -8.60 21.50
N ASN A 50 -7.16 -8.51 22.53
CA ASN A 50 -7.06 -7.33 23.39
C ASN A 50 -5.67 -6.67 23.34
N HIS A 51 -4.65 -7.36 22.83
CA HIS A 51 -3.30 -6.83 22.72
C HIS A 51 -2.72 -7.07 21.32
N ARG A 52 -2.06 -6.05 20.76
CA ARG A 52 -1.40 -6.13 19.46
C ARG A 52 0.06 -5.72 19.57
N LEU A 53 0.88 -6.23 18.65
CA LEU A 53 2.25 -5.77 18.52
C LEU A 53 2.26 -4.41 17.79
N ARG A 54 3.03 -3.44 18.29
CA ARG A 54 3.18 -2.10 17.69
C ARG A 54 4.66 -1.77 17.53
N ALA A 55 5.04 -1.25 16.37
CA ALA A 55 6.37 -0.72 16.12
C ALA A 55 6.58 0.62 16.84
N GLN A 56 7.72 0.75 17.50
CA GLN A 56 8.21 1.94 18.18
C GLN A 56 9.66 2.19 17.74
N LEU A 57 9.94 3.39 17.26
CA LEU A 57 11.29 3.80 16.87
C LEU A 57 12.10 4.13 18.13
N SER A 58 13.35 3.65 18.17
CA SER A 58 14.28 3.91 19.27
C SER A 58 15.59 4.46 18.70
N CYS A 59 16.00 5.62 19.19
CA CYS A 59 17.29 6.22 18.86
C CYS A 59 17.98 6.71 20.13
N SER A 60 19.16 6.16 20.44
CA SER A 60 19.96 6.54 21.60
C SER A 60 21.44 6.56 21.22
N GLY A 61 22.05 7.74 21.26
CA GLY A 61 23.40 7.94 20.71
C GLY A 61 23.48 7.48 19.26
N SER A 62 24.37 6.52 18.98
CA SER A 62 24.51 5.88 17.67
C SER A 62 23.55 4.70 17.42
N SER A 63 22.86 4.19 18.45
CA SER A 63 21.90 3.08 18.29
C SER A 63 20.63 3.58 17.63
N VAL A 64 20.14 2.82 16.65
CA VAL A 64 18.92 3.10 15.88
C VAL A 64 18.19 1.79 15.70
N ASP A 65 16.96 1.64 16.18
CA ASP A 65 16.23 0.37 16.13
C ASP A 65 14.73 0.56 15.92
N ILE A 66 14.09 -0.48 15.38
CA ILE A 66 12.63 -0.64 15.37
C ILE A 66 12.30 -1.66 16.45
N LEU A 67 11.82 -1.18 17.59
CA LEU A 67 11.35 -2.02 18.68
C LEU A 67 9.89 -2.40 18.43
N TYR A 68 9.48 -3.52 18.99
CA TYR A 68 8.10 -4.00 18.93
C TYR A 68 7.61 -4.27 20.35
N GLU A 69 6.51 -3.64 20.71
CA GLU A 69 5.91 -3.72 22.03
C GLU A 69 4.47 -4.25 21.96
N TRP A 70 4.07 -4.96 23.01
CA TRP A 70 2.68 -5.38 23.17
C TRP A 70 1.90 -4.26 23.84
N VAL A 71 0.91 -3.76 23.13
CA VAL A 71 0.02 -2.68 23.59
C VAL A 71 -1.43 -3.13 23.53
N SER A 72 -2.33 -2.40 24.21
CA SER A 72 -3.77 -2.62 24.05
C SER A 72 -4.17 -2.46 22.57
N ALA A 73 -5.13 -3.25 22.12
CA ALA A 73 -5.50 -3.33 20.70
C ALA A 73 -6.00 -1.99 20.12
N ASP A 74 -6.55 -1.12 20.97
CA ASP A 74 -7.05 0.23 20.65
C ASP A 74 -5.97 1.32 20.72
N THR A 75 -4.76 1.00 21.20
CA THR A 75 -3.67 1.97 21.30
C THR A 75 -3.28 2.43 19.89
N PRO A 76 -3.20 3.74 19.60
CA PRO A 76 -2.80 4.24 18.28
C PRO A 76 -1.37 3.82 17.89
N PRO A 77 -1.03 3.83 16.58
CA PRO A 77 0.36 3.72 16.13
C PRO A 77 1.29 4.71 16.83
N ALA A 78 2.58 4.36 16.92
CA ALA A 78 3.59 5.33 17.35
C ALA A 78 3.60 6.51 16.37
N ALA A 79 3.75 7.73 16.89
CA ALA A 79 3.62 8.96 16.13
C ALA A 79 4.91 9.79 16.18
N TYR A 80 5.33 10.26 15.01
CA TYR A 80 6.53 11.08 14.82
C TYR A 80 6.21 12.23 13.87
N SER A 81 6.86 13.38 14.02
CA SER A 81 6.69 14.47 13.04
C SER A 81 7.43 14.12 11.74
N PHE A 82 7.05 14.75 10.62
CA PHE A 82 7.76 14.59 9.34
C PHE A 82 9.25 15.01 9.41
N SER A 83 9.60 15.91 10.33
CA SER A 83 10.96 16.37 10.56
C SER A 83 11.71 15.58 11.63
N ASP A 84 11.10 14.56 12.25
CA ASP A 84 11.69 13.78 13.33
C ASP A 84 13.02 13.13 12.92
N GLU A 85 14.06 13.37 13.71
CA GLU A 85 15.40 12.87 13.43
C GLU A 85 15.49 11.34 13.59
N CYS A 86 14.80 10.78 14.59
CA CYS A 86 14.81 9.34 14.81
C CYS A 86 14.12 8.60 13.65
N LEU A 87 12.99 9.13 13.16
CA LEU A 87 12.34 8.62 11.95
C LEU A 87 13.29 8.62 10.74
N ARG A 88 14.02 9.72 10.50
CA ARG A 88 15.00 9.83 9.41
C ARG A 88 16.14 8.81 9.56
N ARG A 89 16.65 8.63 10.77
CA ARG A 89 17.72 7.67 11.03
C ARG A 89 17.26 6.23 10.87
N VAL A 90 16.11 5.85 11.45
CA VAL A 90 15.58 4.48 11.35
C VAL A 90 15.26 4.11 9.91
N THR A 91 14.57 4.98 9.17
CA THR A 91 14.24 4.71 7.76
C THR A 91 15.50 4.51 6.91
N LYS A 92 16.55 5.31 7.15
CA LYS A 92 17.84 5.20 6.46
C LYS A 92 18.62 3.95 6.84
N GLU A 93 18.72 3.63 8.13
CA GLU A 93 19.66 2.61 8.63
C GLU A 93 19.04 1.21 8.78
N ARG A 94 17.71 1.10 8.93
CA ARG A 94 17.01 -0.18 9.17
C ARG A 94 16.10 -0.63 8.03
N CYS A 95 15.67 0.29 7.17
CA CYS A 95 14.77 -0.03 6.06
C CYS A 95 15.43 0.00 4.67
N SER A 96 16.73 0.29 4.63
CA SER A 96 17.57 0.24 3.42
C SER A 96 18.57 -0.92 3.57
N GLU A 97 18.28 -2.05 2.94
CA GLU A 97 19.18 -3.23 2.94
C GLU A 97 20.49 -2.91 2.20
N ASP A 98 20.39 -2.12 1.13
CA ASP A 98 21.47 -1.63 0.29
C ASP A 98 21.17 -0.16 -0.06
N LYS A 99 22.20 0.69 -0.03
CA LYS A 99 22.09 2.12 -0.38
C LYS A 99 21.76 2.33 -1.86
N ASP A 100 22.05 1.34 -2.69
CA ASP A 100 21.73 1.34 -4.12
C ASP A 100 20.36 0.75 -4.44
N LEU A 101 19.59 0.32 -3.44
CA LEU A 101 18.22 -0.12 -3.65
C LEU A 101 17.23 0.94 -3.16
N ILE A 102 16.09 1.02 -3.84
CA ILE A 102 14.93 1.71 -3.29
C ILE A 102 14.54 1.00 -1.98
N PRO A 103 14.42 1.72 -0.85
CA PRO A 103 14.12 1.10 0.43
C PRO A 103 12.72 0.49 0.44
N LYS A 104 12.53 -0.55 1.26
CA LYS A 104 11.21 -1.17 1.51
C LYS A 104 10.38 -0.32 2.47
N LEU A 105 10.19 0.94 2.14
CA LEU A 105 9.35 1.89 2.87
C LEU A 105 8.10 2.17 2.06
N VAL A 106 6.95 2.22 2.72
CA VAL A 106 5.67 2.48 2.08
C VAL A 106 5.06 3.74 2.68
N HIS A 107 4.54 4.60 1.81
CA HIS A 107 3.96 5.88 2.17
C HIS A 107 2.49 5.92 1.74
N PHE A 108 1.60 6.10 2.71
CA PHE A 108 0.21 6.50 2.48
C PHE A 108 0.03 7.95 2.95
N VAL A 109 -0.75 8.73 2.22
CA VAL A 109 -1.13 10.09 2.61
C VAL A 109 -2.64 10.14 2.83
N THR A 110 -3.06 10.64 3.98
CA THR A 110 -4.48 10.85 4.30
C THR A 110 -4.64 12.13 5.10
N PHE A 111 -5.45 13.06 4.59
CA PHE A 111 -5.77 14.31 5.28
C PHE A 111 -7.25 14.38 5.60
N ARG A 112 -7.61 15.18 6.60
CA ARG A 112 -9.00 15.41 7.01
C ARG A 112 -9.68 14.13 7.48
N GLY A 113 -9.03 13.43 8.41
CA GLY A 113 -9.45 12.18 9.08
C GLY A 113 -10.85 11.65 8.72
N ARG A 114 -10.90 10.41 8.21
CA ARG A 114 -12.13 9.76 7.75
C ARG A 114 -12.16 8.31 8.17
N GLU A 115 -13.36 7.74 8.20
CA GLU A 115 -13.51 6.30 8.35
C GLU A 115 -12.79 5.58 7.20
N MET A 116 -11.98 4.56 7.52
CA MET A 116 -11.30 3.75 6.53
C MET A 116 -12.33 2.85 5.82
N PRO A 117 -12.50 2.99 4.49
CA PRO A 117 -13.35 2.09 3.74
C PRO A 117 -12.63 0.79 3.38
N PHE A 118 -13.39 -0.24 3.02
CA PHE A 118 -12.85 -1.55 2.66
C PHE A 118 -11.78 -1.49 1.56
N TYR A 119 -11.95 -0.68 0.52
CA TYR A 119 -10.96 -0.59 -0.56
C TYR A 119 -9.61 -0.03 -0.08
N SER A 120 -9.61 0.87 0.91
CA SER A 120 -8.37 1.39 1.51
C SER A 120 -7.71 0.37 2.43
N PHE A 121 -8.50 -0.38 3.18
CA PHE A 121 -8.00 -1.53 3.92
C PHE A 121 -7.35 -2.56 2.99
N LEU A 122 -8.02 -2.89 1.89
CA LEU A 122 -7.52 -3.82 0.88
C LEU A 122 -6.24 -3.30 0.21
N ALA A 123 -6.16 -1.99 -0.08
CA ALA A 123 -4.96 -1.34 -0.61
C ALA A 123 -3.75 -1.52 0.32
N VAL A 124 -3.93 -1.27 1.62
CA VAL A 124 -2.84 -1.45 2.60
C VAL A 124 -2.45 -2.92 2.73
N LEU A 125 -3.42 -3.84 2.85
CA LEU A 125 -3.12 -5.27 2.95
C LEU A 125 -2.40 -5.81 1.71
N SER A 126 -2.83 -5.39 0.52
CA SER A 126 -2.16 -5.75 -0.73
C SER A 126 -0.70 -5.31 -0.73
N THR A 127 -0.45 -4.09 -0.23
CA THR A 127 0.89 -3.53 -0.12
C THR A 127 1.74 -4.31 0.89
N VAL A 128 1.21 -4.59 2.08
CA VAL A 128 1.91 -5.38 3.11
C VAL A 128 2.26 -6.77 2.58
N ARG A 129 1.34 -7.40 1.84
CA ARG A 129 1.52 -8.74 1.27
C ARG A 129 2.61 -8.81 0.22
N PHE A 130 2.57 -7.93 -0.78
CA PHE A 130 3.41 -8.03 -1.97
C PHE A 130 4.69 -7.18 -1.90
N VAL A 131 4.71 -6.12 -1.09
CA VAL A 131 5.91 -5.28 -0.90
C VAL A 131 6.71 -5.71 0.32
N GLN A 132 6.06 -6.28 1.33
CA GLN A 132 6.66 -6.65 2.62
C GLN A 132 7.51 -5.50 3.20
N PRO A 133 6.88 -4.34 3.47
CA PRO A 133 7.60 -3.16 3.87
C PRO A 133 8.26 -3.33 5.24
N CYS A 134 9.40 -2.68 5.44
CA CYS A 134 10.03 -2.47 6.74
C CYS A 134 9.09 -1.67 7.65
N LEU A 135 8.59 -0.52 7.17
CA LEU A 135 7.60 0.32 7.83
C LEU A 135 6.54 0.79 6.84
N VAL A 136 5.30 0.89 7.31
CA VAL A 136 4.18 1.55 6.61
C VAL A 136 3.95 2.90 7.27
N LEU A 137 4.33 3.97 6.58
CA LEU A 137 4.24 5.34 7.07
C LEU A 137 2.93 5.98 6.60
N PHE A 138 2.04 6.26 7.56
CA PHE A 138 0.82 7.04 7.31
C PHE A 138 1.08 8.51 7.59
N HIS A 139 1.21 9.31 6.54
CA HIS A 139 1.36 10.76 6.59
C HIS A 139 -0.03 11.38 6.74
N ALA A 140 -0.34 11.87 7.95
CA ALA A 140 -1.69 12.30 8.27
C ALA A 140 -1.74 13.41 9.32
N ASP A 141 -2.73 14.30 9.16
CA ASP A 141 -3.13 15.28 10.18
C ASP A 141 -4.02 14.61 11.25
N SER A 142 -4.81 13.63 10.83
CA SER A 142 -5.63 12.75 11.65
C SER A 142 -5.69 11.37 11.02
N LEU A 143 -5.44 10.34 11.83
CA LEU A 143 -5.46 8.96 11.36
C LEU A 143 -6.87 8.53 10.93
N PRO A 144 -6.99 7.53 10.04
CA PRO A 144 -8.27 6.91 9.75
C PRO A 144 -8.90 6.30 11.01
N SER A 145 -10.21 6.05 10.95
CA SER A 145 -10.96 5.41 12.02
C SER A 145 -11.86 4.28 11.50
N GLY A 146 -12.55 3.60 12.41
CA GLY A 146 -13.59 2.63 12.09
C GLY A 146 -13.07 1.20 11.92
N LEU A 147 -14.01 0.31 11.66
CA LEU A 147 -13.83 -1.14 11.70
C LEU A 147 -12.59 -1.63 10.94
N TYR A 148 -12.41 -1.14 9.73
CA TYR A 148 -11.31 -1.57 8.87
C TYR A 148 -9.95 -1.06 9.33
N TRP A 149 -9.90 0.15 9.89
CA TRP A 149 -8.67 0.68 10.50
C TRP A 149 -8.29 -0.13 11.74
N ASP A 150 -9.25 -0.41 12.62
CA ASP A 150 -9.02 -1.17 13.84
C ASP A 150 -8.57 -2.61 13.52
N THR A 151 -9.18 -3.22 12.51
CA THR A 151 -8.80 -4.54 12.01
C THR A 151 -7.38 -4.54 11.45
N LEU A 152 -7.04 -3.51 10.66
CA LEU A 152 -5.69 -3.34 10.09
C LEU A 152 -4.63 -3.25 11.19
N LEU A 153 -4.86 -2.41 12.21
CA LEU A 153 -3.90 -2.20 13.29
C LEU A 153 -3.64 -3.47 14.11
N ARG A 154 -4.66 -4.30 14.32
CA ARG A 154 -4.54 -5.59 15.03
C ARG A 154 -3.58 -6.54 14.32
N MET A 155 -3.43 -6.39 13.00
CA MET A 155 -2.69 -7.32 12.16
C MET A 155 -1.34 -6.80 11.68
N VAL A 156 -1.23 -5.49 11.42
CA VAL A 156 -0.05 -4.89 10.80
C VAL A 156 0.69 -4.08 11.87
N SER A 157 1.73 -4.69 12.43
CA SER A 157 2.47 -4.14 13.57
C SER A 157 3.42 -3.01 13.21
N ASN A 158 3.82 -2.88 11.94
CA ASN A 158 4.81 -1.92 11.47
C ASN A 158 4.20 -0.65 10.84
N ILE A 159 2.95 -0.33 11.19
CA ILE A 159 2.33 0.96 10.87
C ILE A 159 2.84 2.03 11.84
N VAL A 160 3.31 3.15 11.29
CA VAL A 160 3.76 4.33 12.04
C VAL A 160 3.01 5.55 11.52
N HIS A 161 2.52 6.38 12.44
CA HIS A 161 1.93 7.67 12.12
C HIS A 161 3.02 8.71 11.93
N VAL A 162 3.06 9.32 10.75
CA VAL A 162 3.84 10.52 10.50
C VAL A 162 2.89 11.71 10.63
N ASN A 163 2.92 12.38 11.78
CA ASN A 163 2.10 13.56 12.05
C ASN A 163 2.52 14.69 11.14
N ARG A 164 1.62 15.06 10.23
CA ARG A 164 1.88 16.00 9.15
C ARG A 164 0.58 16.70 8.76
N THR A 165 0.61 18.03 8.75
CA THR A 165 -0.49 18.84 8.24
C THR A 165 -0.52 18.86 6.72
N ALA A 166 -1.72 19.02 6.15
CA ALA A 166 -1.87 19.21 4.71
C ALA A 166 -1.18 20.52 4.28
N PRO A 167 -0.27 20.49 3.29
CA PRO A 167 0.42 21.70 2.85
C PRO A 167 -0.58 22.65 2.18
N THR A 168 -0.68 23.88 2.69
CA THR A 168 -1.60 24.91 2.16
C THR A 168 -0.93 25.91 1.22
N VAL A 169 0.40 25.86 1.12
CA VAL A 169 1.22 26.74 0.27
C VAL A 169 2.40 25.95 -0.29
N ILE A 170 2.75 26.18 -1.55
CA ILE A 170 3.97 25.67 -2.20
C ILE A 170 4.60 26.76 -3.07
N PHE A 171 5.86 27.11 -2.81
CA PHE A 171 6.58 28.20 -3.51
C PHE A 171 5.79 29.53 -3.63
N GLY A 172 5.03 29.89 -2.60
CA GLY A 172 4.21 31.11 -2.57
C GLY A 172 2.83 30.98 -3.21
N HIS A 173 2.52 29.83 -3.82
CA HIS A 173 1.19 29.53 -4.39
C HIS A 173 0.30 28.85 -3.36
N LYS A 174 -0.95 29.28 -3.25
CA LYS A 174 -1.95 28.67 -2.37
C LYS A 174 -2.39 27.30 -2.92
N VAL A 175 -2.65 26.36 -2.01
CA VAL A 175 -3.12 25.00 -2.33
C VAL A 175 -4.38 24.71 -1.50
N GLU A 176 -5.53 24.69 -2.16
CA GLU A 176 -6.85 24.56 -1.52
C GLU A 176 -7.45 23.16 -1.71
N VAL A 177 -7.17 22.54 -2.86
CA VAL A 177 -7.66 21.21 -3.23
C VAL A 177 -6.88 20.13 -2.47
N VAL A 178 -7.58 19.31 -1.67
CA VAL A 178 -6.93 18.30 -0.80
C VAL A 178 -6.09 17.29 -1.58
N GLU A 179 -6.51 16.98 -2.80
CA GLU A 179 -5.77 16.10 -3.71
C GLU A 179 -4.42 16.72 -4.08
N HIS A 180 -4.36 18.02 -4.39
CA HIS A 180 -3.10 18.72 -4.64
C HIS A 180 -2.24 18.83 -3.37
N GLN A 181 -2.86 19.00 -2.20
CA GLN A 181 -2.15 18.95 -0.92
C GLN A 181 -1.48 17.58 -0.71
N ALA A 182 -2.19 16.51 -1.07
CA ALA A 182 -1.65 15.15 -1.05
C ALA A 182 -0.57 14.91 -2.13
N ASP A 183 -0.67 15.54 -3.30
CA ASP A 183 0.34 15.49 -4.37
C ASP A 183 1.69 16.07 -3.91
N ILE A 184 1.66 17.16 -3.15
CA ILE A 184 2.88 17.73 -2.56
C ILE A 184 3.41 16.82 -1.45
N ALA A 185 2.54 16.35 -0.56
CA ALA A 185 2.95 15.54 0.58
C ALA A 185 3.57 14.19 0.18
N ARG A 186 3.02 13.52 -0.83
CA ARG A 186 3.58 12.26 -1.35
C ARG A 186 4.94 12.45 -1.99
N LEU A 187 5.11 13.52 -2.76
CA LEU A 187 6.37 13.84 -3.42
C LEU A 187 7.44 14.15 -2.37
N GLU A 188 7.14 14.99 -1.39
CA GLU A 188 8.06 15.30 -0.30
C GLU A 188 8.42 14.07 0.53
N ALA A 189 7.47 13.16 0.78
CA ALA A 189 7.72 11.93 1.52
C ALA A 189 8.72 11.03 0.80
N VAL A 190 8.49 10.69 -0.47
CA VAL A 190 9.42 9.84 -1.25
C VAL A 190 10.74 10.56 -1.50
N LYS A 191 10.72 11.87 -1.76
CA LYS A 191 11.95 12.67 -1.88
C LYS A 191 12.81 12.59 -0.62
N THR A 192 12.18 12.64 0.55
CA THR A 192 12.87 12.69 1.85
C THR A 192 13.35 11.32 2.32
N PHE A 193 12.49 10.30 2.22
CA PHE A 193 12.71 8.99 2.83
C PHE A 193 13.01 7.90 1.80
N GLY A 194 12.83 8.18 0.51
CA GLY A 194 12.79 7.16 -0.53
C GLY A 194 11.54 6.30 -0.42
N GLY A 195 11.58 5.11 -0.99
CA GLY A 195 10.53 4.11 -0.85
C GLY A 195 9.43 4.26 -1.89
N LEU A 196 8.28 3.70 -1.59
CA LEU A 196 7.12 3.56 -2.46
C LEU A 196 5.94 4.36 -1.91
N TYR A 197 5.44 5.30 -2.69
CA TYR A 197 4.14 5.91 -2.46
C TYR A 197 3.02 5.14 -3.15
N ILE A 198 1.87 5.01 -2.47
CA ILE A 198 0.65 4.39 -2.99
C ILE A 198 -0.60 5.19 -2.55
N ASP A 199 -1.52 5.46 -3.48
CA ASP A 199 -2.85 6.01 -3.20
C ASP A 199 -3.69 5.05 -2.35
N THR A 200 -4.57 5.58 -1.50
CA THR A 200 -5.42 4.77 -0.60
C THR A 200 -6.48 3.91 -1.32
N ASP A 201 -6.50 3.90 -2.64
CA ASP A 201 -7.36 3.07 -3.49
C ASP A 201 -6.59 2.41 -4.64
N TYR A 202 -5.28 2.19 -4.44
CA TYR A 202 -4.43 1.42 -5.34
C TYR A 202 -4.12 0.04 -4.75
N LEU A 203 -4.34 -1.01 -5.55
CA LEU A 203 -4.13 -2.40 -5.16
C LEU A 203 -2.83 -2.93 -5.81
N VAL A 204 -1.89 -3.39 -4.98
CA VAL A 204 -0.70 -4.12 -5.42
C VAL A 204 -1.09 -5.59 -5.65
N LEU A 205 -0.64 -6.21 -6.74
CA LEU A 205 -1.07 -7.56 -7.12
C LEU A 205 0.06 -8.58 -7.17
N ASN A 206 1.29 -8.11 -7.31
CA ASN A 206 2.49 -8.91 -7.45
C ASN A 206 3.68 -8.23 -6.77
N PRO A 207 4.71 -9.00 -6.35
CA PRO A 207 5.95 -8.43 -5.84
C PRO A 207 6.59 -7.46 -6.81
N ILE A 208 7.21 -6.42 -6.28
CA ILE A 208 7.85 -5.34 -7.04
C ILE A 208 9.35 -5.20 -6.74
N ASP A 209 9.95 -6.19 -6.07
CA ASP A 209 11.36 -6.16 -5.65
C ASP A 209 12.33 -5.94 -6.81
N ASN A 210 12.02 -6.48 -7.99
CA ASN A 210 12.81 -6.29 -9.21
C ASN A 210 12.93 -4.82 -9.63
N LEU A 211 11.97 -3.97 -9.25
CA LEU A 211 11.96 -2.54 -9.57
C LEU A 211 12.82 -1.71 -8.59
N ARG A 212 13.26 -2.29 -7.47
CA ARG A 212 14.07 -1.58 -6.47
C ARG A 212 15.48 -1.24 -6.95
N ASN A 213 15.96 -1.87 -8.02
CA ASN A 213 17.29 -1.62 -8.59
C ASN A 213 17.39 -0.24 -9.29
N TYR A 214 16.26 0.34 -9.68
CA TYR A 214 16.23 1.65 -10.33
C TYR A 214 16.34 2.80 -9.32
N THR A 215 16.63 4.01 -9.81
CA THR A 215 16.69 5.21 -8.97
C THR A 215 15.30 5.81 -8.73
N VAL A 216 14.50 5.93 -9.80
CA VAL A 216 13.12 6.40 -9.78
C VAL A 216 12.29 5.52 -10.69
N VAL A 217 11.09 5.16 -10.25
CA VAL A 217 10.14 4.34 -10.99
C VAL A 217 8.75 4.97 -10.93
N MET A 218 8.12 5.19 -12.08
CA MET A 218 6.74 5.66 -12.16
C MET A 218 5.93 4.86 -13.18
N GLY A 219 4.63 4.75 -12.93
CA GLY A 219 3.71 4.07 -13.85
C GLY A 219 3.31 4.95 -15.04
N ASN A 220 3.16 4.38 -16.24
CA ASN A 220 2.48 5.08 -17.34
C ASN A 220 0.97 5.13 -17.09
N THR A 221 0.36 6.33 -17.05
CA THR A 221 -1.11 6.47 -16.96
C THR A 221 -1.72 6.43 -18.36
N ILE A 222 -1.20 7.26 -19.27
CA ILE A 222 -1.50 7.24 -20.70
C ILE A 222 -0.16 7.15 -21.42
N PRO A 223 0.06 6.11 -22.26
CA PRO A 223 1.31 5.96 -23.02
C PRO A 223 1.68 7.24 -23.76
N ASN A 224 2.96 7.63 -23.64
CA ASN A 224 3.52 8.81 -24.30
C ASN A 224 2.84 10.15 -23.94
N TYR A 225 2.15 10.24 -22.81
CA TYR A 225 1.47 11.46 -22.40
C TYR A 225 1.70 11.85 -20.95
N ASN A 226 1.52 10.94 -19.98
CA ASN A 226 1.70 11.27 -18.56
C ASN A 226 2.02 10.05 -17.69
N TYR A 227 2.65 10.32 -16.54
CA TYR A 227 2.92 9.32 -15.50
C TYR A 227 1.84 9.32 -14.41
N ALA A 228 1.81 8.26 -13.61
CA ALA A 228 0.96 8.12 -12.45
C ALA A 228 1.65 8.67 -11.21
N ASN A 229 0.98 9.56 -10.48
CA ASN A 229 1.39 9.95 -9.14
C ASN A 229 0.65 9.20 -8.03
N GLY A 230 -0.32 8.35 -8.40
CA GLY A 230 -0.99 7.44 -7.47
C GLY A 230 -0.16 6.22 -7.07
N VAL A 231 0.95 5.99 -7.78
CA VAL A 231 1.98 5.01 -7.42
C VAL A 231 3.31 5.42 -8.03
N PHE A 232 4.34 5.56 -7.20
CA PHE A 232 5.72 5.75 -7.65
C PHE A 232 6.69 5.43 -6.54
N MET A 233 7.93 5.13 -6.90
CA MET A 233 8.97 4.80 -5.94
C MET A 233 10.32 5.35 -6.35
N GLY A 234 11.21 5.54 -5.39
CA GLY A 234 12.57 5.96 -5.69
C GLY A 234 13.48 6.02 -4.48
N ARG A 235 14.77 6.25 -4.74
CA ARG A 235 15.77 6.45 -3.70
C ARG A 235 15.57 7.84 -3.06
N ALA A 236 15.86 7.93 -1.76
CA ALA A 236 15.87 9.21 -1.06
C ALA A 236 16.85 10.17 -1.75
N GLY A 237 16.45 11.42 -1.98
CA GLY A 237 17.30 12.42 -2.61
C GLY A 237 17.62 12.20 -4.09
N ALA A 238 16.86 11.36 -4.81
CA ALA A 238 17.03 11.23 -6.25
C ALA A 238 16.80 12.59 -6.96
N GLU A 239 17.71 12.97 -7.87
CA GLU A 239 17.71 14.24 -8.59
C GLU A 239 16.39 14.54 -9.29
N PHE A 240 15.75 13.51 -9.86
CA PHE A 240 14.44 13.67 -10.51
C PHE A 240 13.37 14.23 -9.58
N PHE A 241 13.37 13.85 -8.29
CA PHE A 241 12.41 14.38 -7.33
C PHE A 241 12.69 15.85 -6.98
N ASP A 242 13.94 16.30 -7.04
CA ASP A 242 14.29 17.73 -6.94
C ASP A 242 13.76 18.52 -8.13
N LEU A 243 13.97 18.03 -9.35
CA LEU A 243 13.43 18.64 -10.57
C LEU A 243 11.91 18.74 -10.51
N TRP A 244 11.25 17.65 -10.14
CA TRP A 244 9.81 17.59 -10.03
C TRP A 244 9.29 18.54 -8.94
N TYR A 245 9.89 18.53 -7.74
CA TYR A 245 9.52 19.42 -6.65
C TYR A 245 9.69 20.89 -7.05
N HIS A 246 10.82 21.26 -7.64
CA HIS A 246 11.04 22.64 -8.07
C HIS A 246 10.16 23.09 -9.25
N GLY A 247 9.62 22.16 -10.04
CA GLY A 247 8.63 22.49 -11.05
C GLY A 247 7.31 23.05 -10.48
N TYR A 248 6.99 22.79 -9.21
CA TYR A 248 5.87 23.43 -8.49
C TYR A 248 6.06 24.95 -8.28
N ARG A 249 7.18 25.56 -8.66
CA ARG A 249 7.32 27.03 -8.71
C ARG A 249 6.33 27.69 -9.66
N THR A 250 5.78 26.93 -10.61
CA THR A 250 4.74 27.35 -11.56
C THR A 250 3.36 26.79 -11.20
N PHE A 251 3.18 26.35 -9.95
CA PHE A 251 1.96 25.67 -9.51
C PHE A 251 0.70 26.50 -9.76
N SER A 252 -0.34 25.82 -10.22
CA SER A 252 -1.67 26.42 -10.37
C SER A 252 -2.72 25.45 -9.83
N ASP A 253 -3.37 25.85 -8.73
CA ASP A 253 -4.39 25.02 -8.07
C ASP A 253 -5.64 24.79 -8.93
N SER A 254 -5.81 25.54 -10.02
CA SER A 254 -6.90 25.35 -10.98
C SER A 254 -6.64 24.24 -12.01
N VAL A 255 -5.40 23.72 -12.11
CA VAL A 255 -5.01 22.72 -13.10
C VAL A 255 -4.79 21.36 -12.43
N TRP A 256 -5.82 20.51 -12.49
CA TRP A 256 -5.92 19.25 -11.73
C TRP A 256 -4.71 18.31 -11.79
N GLY A 257 -4.15 18.08 -12.97
CA GLY A 257 -3.22 16.98 -13.20
C GLY A 257 -1.85 17.39 -13.72
N TYR A 258 -1.59 18.69 -13.91
CA TYR A 258 -0.37 19.11 -14.61
C TYR A 258 0.86 18.82 -13.77
N HIS A 259 0.98 19.44 -12.59
CA HIS A 259 2.15 19.24 -11.73
C HIS A 259 2.27 17.82 -11.19
N SER A 260 1.17 17.10 -11.07
CA SER A 260 1.19 15.73 -10.55
C SER A 260 1.46 14.66 -11.60
N THR A 261 0.99 14.81 -12.85
CA THR A 261 1.05 13.72 -13.85
C THR A 261 1.77 14.10 -15.14
N ILE A 262 1.56 15.31 -15.65
CA ILE A 262 2.09 15.76 -16.94
C ILE A 262 3.53 16.25 -16.78
N LEU A 263 3.76 17.13 -15.82
CA LEU A 263 5.07 17.69 -15.50
C LEU A 263 6.16 16.63 -15.30
N PRO A 264 5.99 15.57 -14.49
CA PRO A 264 7.03 14.54 -14.37
C PRO A 264 7.33 13.85 -15.72
N TYR A 265 6.33 13.70 -16.60
CA TYR A 265 6.57 13.17 -17.95
C TYR A 265 7.38 14.11 -18.82
N GLU A 266 7.07 15.40 -18.81
CA GLU A 266 7.82 16.43 -19.53
C GLU A 266 9.25 16.54 -19.02
N LEU A 267 9.45 16.56 -17.70
CA LEU A 267 10.78 16.62 -17.08
C LEU A 267 11.63 15.39 -17.44
N HIS A 268 11.06 14.18 -17.42
CA HIS A 268 11.80 12.99 -17.82
C HIS A 268 12.26 13.08 -19.29
N LYS A 269 11.42 13.64 -20.17
CA LYS A 269 11.81 13.88 -21.57
C LYS A 269 12.87 14.97 -21.73
N GLN A 270 12.77 16.03 -20.94
CA GLN A 270 13.68 17.17 -20.99
C GLN A 270 15.06 16.83 -20.42
N PHE A 271 15.12 15.92 -19.45
CA PHE A 271 16.34 15.52 -18.74
C PHE A 271 16.61 14.02 -18.91
N PRO A 272 16.92 13.53 -20.13
CA PRO A 272 17.07 12.09 -20.42
C PRO A 272 18.27 11.43 -19.72
N ASN A 273 19.21 12.22 -19.19
CA ASN A 273 20.35 11.73 -18.43
C ASN A 273 20.04 11.49 -16.95
N VAL A 274 18.90 11.95 -16.45
CA VAL A 274 18.49 11.75 -15.07
C VAL A 274 17.89 10.35 -14.94
N PRO A 275 18.42 9.47 -14.06
CA PRO A 275 17.95 8.09 -13.95
C PRO A 275 16.46 7.99 -13.62
N PHE A 276 15.70 7.37 -14.54
CA PHE A 276 14.25 7.21 -14.44
C PHE A 276 13.80 5.95 -15.18
N HIS A 277 12.83 5.23 -14.63
CA HIS A 277 12.27 4.02 -15.23
C HIS A 277 10.74 4.09 -15.27
N ALA A 278 10.18 4.06 -16.48
CA ALA A 278 8.73 4.04 -16.69
C ALA A 278 8.21 2.59 -16.76
N VAL A 279 7.10 2.32 -16.05
CA VAL A 279 6.52 0.97 -15.93
C VAL A 279 5.08 0.94 -16.44
N ASP A 280 4.79 0.09 -17.42
CA ASP A 280 3.44 -0.02 -18.02
C ASP A 280 2.44 -0.84 -17.20
N THR A 281 2.94 -1.63 -16.26
CA THR A 281 2.16 -2.62 -15.49
C THR A 281 1.61 -2.10 -14.16
N PHE A 282 1.89 -0.84 -13.80
CA PHE A 282 1.40 -0.20 -12.57
C PHE A 282 -0.07 0.23 -12.69
N MET A 283 -0.49 0.70 -13.87
CA MET A 283 -1.81 1.32 -14.05
C MET A 283 -2.70 0.51 -14.99
N ARG A 284 -2.91 -0.78 -14.70
CA ARG A 284 -3.68 -1.68 -15.58
C ARG A 284 -4.96 -2.18 -14.90
N PRO A 285 -6.13 -2.03 -15.52
CA PRO A 285 -6.38 -1.31 -16.77
C PRO A 285 -6.19 0.21 -16.60
N TYR A 286 -5.96 0.93 -17.71
CA TYR A 286 -5.86 2.38 -17.68
C TYR A 286 -7.16 3.03 -17.21
N PHE A 287 -7.07 4.26 -16.71
CA PHE A 287 -8.22 5.06 -16.26
C PHE A 287 -9.42 4.99 -17.21
N LYS A 288 -9.21 5.21 -18.52
CA LYS A 288 -10.28 5.22 -19.53
C LYS A 288 -10.97 3.86 -19.71
N ASP A 289 -10.30 2.78 -19.34
CA ASP A 289 -10.74 1.41 -19.61
C ASP A 289 -11.29 0.71 -18.36
N ILE A 290 -11.00 1.21 -17.15
CA ILE A 290 -11.30 0.48 -15.90
C ILE A 290 -12.79 0.21 -15.70
N GLY A 291 -13.65 1.15 -16.08
CA GLY A 291 -15.11 0.98 -16.04
C GLY A 291 -15.58 -0.24 -16.83
N GLU A 292 -15.16 -0.35 -18.09
CA GLU A 292 -15.58 -1.42 -18.99
C GLU A 292 -14.83 -2.73 -18.77
N LYS A 293 -13.52 -2.67 -18.48
CA LYS A 293 -12.67 -3.86 -18.42
C LYS A 293 -12.64 -4.50 -17.03
N PHE A 294 -12.66 -3.71 -15.96
CA PHE A 294 -12.50 -4.22 -14.59
C PHE A 294 -13.82 -4.27 -13.82
N PHE A 295 -14.59 -3.18 -13.82
CA PHE A 295 -15.82 -3.14 -13.03
C PHE A 295 -17.00 -3.88 -13.66
N LYS A 296 -17.07 -3.92 -15.00
CA LYS A 296 -18.16 -4.59 -15.74
C LYS A 296 -17.83 -5.99 -16.25
N LYS A 297 -16.55 -6.35 -16.32
CA LYS A 297 -16.06 -7.61 -16.91
C LYS A 297 -15.05 -8.28 -15.98
N LEU A 298 -14.72 -9.53 -16.28
CA LEU A 298 -13.59 -10.23 -15.68
C LEU A 298 -12.32 -9.81 -16.42
N PHE A 299 -11.54 -8.94 -15.78
CA PHE A 299 -10.27 -8.45 -16.27
C PHE A 299 -9.18 -9.50 -16.06
N ASP A 300 -8.26 -9.65 -17.00
CA ASP A 300 -7.05 -10.41 -16.76
C ASP A 300 -5.94 -9.49 -16.24
N TRP A 301 -5.60 -9.64 -14.96
CA TRP A 301 -4.52 -8.89 -14.29
C TRP A 301 -3.25 -9.72 -14.10
N GLU A 302 -3.11 -10.87 -14.77
CA GLU A 302 -1.89 -11.66 -14.71
C GLU A 302 -0.67 -10.84 -15.18
N GLY A 303 0.42 -10.93 -14.41
CA GLY A 303 1.65 -10.17 -14.66
C GLY A 303 1.52 -8.64 -14.49
N LYS A 304 0.43 -8.11 -13.93
CA LYS A 304 0.27 -6.68 -13.64
C LYS A 304 0.68 -6.40 -12.19
N HIS A 305 1.39 -5.31 -11.95
CA HIS A 305 1.84 -4.96 -10.60
C HIS A 305 0.73 -4.31 -9.78
N GLY A 306 -0.20 -3.59 -10.42
CA GLY A 306 -1.32 -3.02 -9.68
C GLY A 306 -2.49 -2.50 -10.50
N ILE A 307 -3.55 -2.17 -9.78
CA ILE A 307 -4.80 -1.58 -10.26
C ILE A 307 -5.08 -0.34 -9.41
N HIS A 308 -5.24 0.82 -10.04
CA HIS A 308 -5.77 2.01 -9.38
C HIS A 308 -7.30 2.04 -9.53
N LEU A 309 -8.05 2.11 -8.43
CA LEU A 309 -9.51 1.94 -8.46
C LEU A 309 -10.26 3.22 -8.84
N TYR A 310 -9.62 4.39 -8.76
CA TYR A 310 -10.22 5.70 -9.06
C TYR A 310 -11.57 5.90 -8.36
N VAL A 311 -11.65 5.55 -7.07
CA VAL A 311 -12.91 5.41 -6.33
C VAL A 311 -13.76 6.67 -6.42
N ARG A 312 -13.15 7.86 -6.42
CA ARG A 312 -13.84 9.15 -6.57
C ARG A 312 -14.81 9.18 -7.74
N LEU A 313 -14.45 8.54 -8.86
CA LEU A 313 -15.21 8.52 -10.12
C LEU A 313 -16.08 7.26 -10.26
N PHE A 314 -15.74 6.19 -9.54
CA PHE A 314 -16.40 4.89 -9.62
C PHE A 314 -17.15 4.51 -8.34
N LYS A 315 -17.53 5.48 -7.50
CA LYS A 315 -18.18 5.28 -6.18
C LYS A 315 -19.33 4.29 -6.18
N LYS A 316 -20.14 4.23 -7.26
CA LYS A 316 -21.27 3.31 -7.40
C LYS A 316 -20.89 1.83 -7.27
N TYR A 317 -19.64 1.47 -7.59
CA TYR A 317 -19.13 0.11 -7.44
C TYR A 317 -18.65 -0.21 -6.02
N PHE A 318 -18.66 0.78 -5.13
CA PHE A 318 -18.23 0.64 -3.73
C PHE A 318 -19.35 0.95 -2.73
N SER A 319 -20.47 1.54 -3.18
CA SER A 319 -21.62 1.86 -2.35
C SER A 319 -22.51 0.64 -2.10
N GLY A 320 -22.84 0.36 -0.84
CA GLY A 320 -23.88 -0.62 -0.47
C GLY A 320 -23.51 -2.10 -0.67
N LEU A 321 -22.28 -2.39 -1.07
CA LEU A 321 -21.78 -3.76 -1.21
C LEU A 321 -21.03 -4.16 0.06
N MET A 322 -21.57 -5.16 0.75
CA MET A 322 -20.84 -5.95 1.74
C MET A 322 -20.24 -7.18 1.04
N ASP A 323 -19.20 -7.76 1.63
CA ASP A 323 -18.58 -9.01 1.18
C ASP A 323 -18.06 -8.97 -0.28
N PHE A 324 -17.29 -7.94 -0.65
CA PHE A 324 -16.69 -7.82 -1.99
C PHE A 324 -15.93 -9.10 -2.41
N GLU A 325 -15.25 -9.72 -1.45
CA GLU A 325 -14.49 -10.96 -1.61
C GLU A 325 -15.35 -12.17 -1.98
N ARG A 326 -16.68 -12.08 -1.92
CA ARG A 326 -17.61 -13.15 -2.31
C ARG A 326 -18.20 -12.97 -3.70
N GLN A 327 -17.95 -11.83 -4.34
CA GLN A 327 -18.53 -11.53 -5.64
C GLN A 327 -17.79 -12.23 -6.78
N ASN A 328 -18.54 -12.65 -7.81
CA ASN A 328 -17.97 -13.12 -9.06
C ASN A 328 -17.66 -11.94 -10.00
N SER A 329 -16.73 -11.08 -9.58
CA SER A 329 -16.29 -9.88 -10.30
C SER A 329 -14.77 -9.77 -10.24
N SER A 330 -14.16 -8.92 -11.07
CA SER A 330 -12.72 -8.67 -10.98
C SER A 330 -12.31 -8.16 -9.59
N LEU A 331 -13.10 -7.25 -9.00
CA LEU A 331 -12.86 -6.76 -7.65
C LEU A 331 -12.97 -7.87 -6.60
N GLY A 332 -13.91 -8.81 -6.75
CA GLY A 332 -14.00 -9.96 -5.86
C GLY A 332 -12.84 -10.94 -6.01
N LEU A 333 -12.43 -11.25 -7.24
CA LEU A 333 -11.28 -12.11 -7.52
C LEU A 333 -9.97 -11.51 -7.01
N VAL A 334 -9.75 -10.20 -7.19
CA VAL A 334 -8.59 -9.48 -6.65
C VAL A 334 -8.64 -9.43 -5.13
N SER A 335 -9.82 -9.16 -4.53
CA SER A 335 -9.99 -9.21 -3.08
C SER A 335 -9.59 -10.57 -2.51
N ARG A 336 -10.05 -11.67 -3.13
CA ARG A 336 -9.68 -13.03 -2.71
C ARG A 336 -8.20 -13.32 -2.87
N HIS A 337 -7.58 -12.89 -3.97
CA HIS A 337 -6.14 -13.01 -4.17
C HIS A 337 -5.33 -12.34 -3.05
N ILE A 338 -5.75 -11.14 -2.62
CA ILE A 338 -5.08 -10.40 -1.54
C ILE A 338 -5.33 -11.05 -0.17
N LEU A 339 -6.58 -11.42 0.13
CA LEU A 339 -7.00 -11.89 1.46
C LEU A 339 -6.70 -13.38 1.70
N PHE A 340 -6.82 -14.21 0.67
CA PHE A 340 -6.77 -15.68 0.75
C PHE A 340 -5.65 -16.29 -0.10
N GLY A 341 -4.86 -15.48 -0.81
CA GLY A 341 -3.74 -15.95 -1.64
C GLY A 341 -4.14 -16.64 -2.95
N ASP A 342 -5.44 -16.88 -3.16
CA ASP A 342 -5.97 -17.47 -4.39
C ASP A 342 -7.27 -16.75 -4.79
N ARG A 343 -7.34 -16.34 -6.06
CA ARG A 343 -8.52 -15.73 -6.69
C ARG A 343 -9.77 -16.61 -6.65
N GLN A 344 -9.65 -17.94 -6.53
CA GLN A 344 -10.77 -18.87 -6.43
C GLN A 344 -11.12 -19.29 -4.99
N ALA A 345 -10.28 -18.96 -4.01
CA ALA A 345 -10.50 -19.39 -2.64
C ALA A 345 -11.79 -18.79 -2.05
N CYS A 346 -12.49 -19.58 -1.24
CA CYS A 346 -13.65 -19.13 -0.45
C CYS A 346 -14.84 -18.59 -1.27
N PHE A 347 -14.88 -18.83 -2.59
CA PHE A 347 -16.01 -18.50 -3.45
C PHE A 347 -17.14 -19.54 -3.25
N GLY A 348 -18.36 -19.08 -2.93
CA GLY A 348 -19.55 -19.93 -2.77
C GLY A 348 -19.86 -20.44 -1.35
N GLY A 349 -19.08 -20.04 -0.35
CA GLY A 349 -19.26 -20.46 1.05
C GLY A 349 -18.66 -21.83 1.36
N LEU A 350 -17.75 -21.88 2.34
CA LEU A 350 -17.21 -23.07 3.03
C LEU A 350 -17.03 -24.37 2.19
N ASP A 351 -16.58 -24.31 0.93
CA ASP A 351 -16.09 -25.51 0.24
C ASP A 351 -15.29 -25.18 -1.02
N ALA A 352 -14.04 -24.75 -0.84
CA ALA A 352 -13.06 -24.65 -1.94
C ALA A 352 -11.81 -25.52 -1.71
N THR A 353 -11.67 -26.18 -0.56
CA THR A 353 -10.59 -27.12 -0.28
C THR A 353 -10.75 -28.46 -1.00
N ASN A 354 -11.88 -28.73 -1.67
CA ASN A 354 -12.15 -30.01 -2.33
C ASN A 354 -12.07 -30.03 -3.87
N LYS A 355 -11.73 -28.92 -4.55
CA LYS A 355 -11.66 -28.91 -6.03
C LYS A 355 -10.29 -29.23 -6.64
N LEU A 356 -9.19 -29.04 -5.91
CA LEU A 356 -7.87 -29.48 -6.37
C LEU A 356 -7.63 -30.99 -6.19
N ALA A 357 -8.33 -31.65 -5.27
CA ALA A 357 -8.23 -33.09 -5.05
C ALA A 357 -8.95 -33.95 -6.13
N ARG A 358 -9.78 -33.35 -6.99
CA ARG A 358 -10.55 -34.07 -8.03
C ARG A 358 -9.94 -34.01 -9.44
N MET A 359 -8.78 -33.37 -9.61
CA MET A 359 -8.04 -33.37 -10.90
C MET A 359 -6.83 -34.32 -10.92
N GLU A 360 -6.46 -34.94 -9.78
CA GLU A 360 -5.43 -36.00 -9.74
C GLU A 360 -6.01 -37.43 -9.82
N THR A 361 -7.30 -37.61 -10.10
CA THR A 361 -7.95 -38.93 -10.20
C THR A 361 -8.82 -39.12 -11.45
N LYS A 362 -8.38 -38.60 -12.59
CA LYS A 362 -8.83 -39.09 -13.90
C LYS A 362 -7.68 -39.24 -14.88
#